data_AF-A0AA38P1S0-F1
#
_entry.id   AF-A0AA38P1S0-F1
#
_cell.length_a   1.000
_cell.length_b   1.000
_cell.length_c   1.000
_cell.angle_alpha   90.00
_cell.angle_beta   90.00
_cell.angle_gamma   90.00
#
_symmetry.space_group_name_H-M   'P 1'
#
loop_
_entity.id
_entity.type
_entity.pdbx_description
1 polymer ?
#
loop_
_entity_poly.entity_id
_entity_poly.type
_entity_poly.pdbx_seq_one_letter_code
_entity_poly.pdbx_strand_id
1 'polypeptide(L)'
;MHSLARLITFASVAVSLAECSGLVAPAYQGIPATASDPPDFNGTSTDSSSIVSTALQVDQKAGATGDAPPDQPVPNTTVTAVDGNLVNATIPNPTRRGLAEGVADSKLMRRNNSNYELVFWGTGTERNDRDASIEGTAYLTYTVVSNATYDIDDCLAFCDSVDGCVFANLYYEFFNPLLDFVFSQQSNLKCALYADVHTAAEKTNFGGQQLYPAPGPLNFIQQSSGWAAKSLVDPTTPPGYSQTFGPTNGANNAPGYMGFAFIDKYDVQACADLCDTRGADPVGGACEYFNIWRATVNGIPTTYTCAMYFIPSDNSTAVNFGQGDLLVTESRGYKRNNLIVDGGFEGYSCGSTAEAPFCFTPGYSAWQGTSSPGGNLDASIFNFQPYAHTGNAVALLGSAYGTDDLPGTLAPTAPIATEAGQSYTLQFFHSSFYSGEEAEAPATLEIIWNGQSVDTIHPGFAQWTGHQYTVTAQGNDLLQFKGGAAPAYVFIDDVALFPL
;
A
#
# COMPACT_ATOMS: atom_id res chain seq x y z
N MET A 1 0.41 68.78 61.94
CA MET A 1 -0.50 67.74 62.45
C MET A 1 -1.57 67.45 61.40
N HIS A 2 -1.29 66.63 60.38
CA HIS A 2 -2.29 66.02 59.50
C HIS A 2 -1.82 64.60 59.15
N SER A 3 -2.74 63.65 59.25
CA SER A 3 -2.53 62.22 59.44
C SER A 3 -2.19 61.49 58.13
N LEU A 4 -0.98 60.92 58.07
CA LEU A 4 -0.47 60.04 57.03
C LEU A 4 -0.92 58.58 57.28
N ALA A 5 -2.22 58.36 57.41
CA ALA A 5 -2.78 57.04 57.68
C ALA A 5 -4.09 56.85 56.92
N ARG A 6 -4.00 56.51 55.63
CA ARG A 6 -5.05 55.91 54.78
C ARG A 6 -4.56 55.84 53.33
N LEU A 7 -3.54 55.03 53.05
CA LEU A 7 -3.23 54.66 51.66
C LEU A 7 -2.45 53.34 51.54
N ILE A 8 -2.68 52.36 52.43
CA ILE A 8 -2.16 50.99 52.28
C ILE A 8 -3.21 50.01 52.83
N THR A 9 -4.28 49.82 52.08
CA THR A 9 -5.22 48.70 52.26
C THR A 9 -6.15 48.75 51.06
N PHE A 10 -5.74 48.21 49.90
CA PHE A 10 -6.59 47.74 48.79
C PHE A 10 -5.76 47.30 47.56
N ALA A 11 -4.58 46.67 47.76
CA ALA A 11 -3.78 46.17 46.63
C ALA A 11 -2.91 44.94 46.99
N SER A 12 -3.44 43.99 47.74
CA SER A 12 -2.76 42.70 47.98
C SER A 12 -3.71 41.51 48.14
N VAL A 13 -4.92 41.63 47.60
CA VAL A 13 -5.82 40.49 47.36
C VAL A 13 -6.20 40.50 45.88
N ALA A 14 -5.19 40.62 45.01
CA ALA A 14 -5.24 39.89 43.75
C ALA A 14 -4.94 38.45 44.16
N VAL A 15 -6.01 37.72 44.46
CA VAL A 15 -5.93 36.29 44.67
C VAL A 15 -5.31 35.72 43.40
N SER A 16 -4.08 35.23 43.51
CA SER A 16 -3.50 34.25 42.60
C SER A 16 -4.36 32.99 42.69
N LEU A 17 -5.50 33.01 41.99
CA LEU A 17 -6.36 31.86 41.72
C LEU A 17 -5.95 31.15 40.42
N ALA A 18 -4.83 31.56 39.82
CA ALA A 18 -4.16 30.79 38.78
C ALA A 18 -3.22 29.78 39.47
N GLU A 19 -3.25 28.54 39.01
CA GLU A 19 -2.29 27.44 39.28
C GLU A 19 -2.60 26.38 40.36
N CYS A 20 -3.77 26.38 41.00
CA CYS A 20 -4.27 25.19 41.73
C CYS A 20 -5.50 24.56 41.06
N SER A 21 -5.58 24.58 39.73
CA SER A 21 -6.39 23.60 39.01
C SER A 21 -5.66 22.26 39.14
N GLY A 22 -5.86 21.58 40.27
CA GLY A 22 -5.25 20.28 40.53
C GLY A 22 -5.52 19.35 39.35
N LEU A 23 -4.46 18.70 38.87
CA LEU A 23 -4.53 17.70 37.82
C LEU A 23 -5.66 16.71 38.12
N VAL A 24 -6.62 16.61 37.20
CA VAL A 24 -7.70 15.63 37.29
C VAL A 24 -7.22 14.36 36.60
N ALA A 25 -7.10 13.25 37.33
CA ALA A 25 -6.65 11.98 36.76
C ALA A 25 -7.61 11.46 35.67
N PRO A 26 -7.14 10.68 34.68
CA PRO A 26 -7.96 10.19 33.57
C PRO A 26 -9.25 9.47 33.98
N ALA A 27 -9.23 8.69 35.07
CA ALA A 27 -10.41 8.01 35.60
C ALA A 27 -11.56 8.95 36.03
N TYR A 28 -11.26 10.23 36.24
CA TYR A 28 -12.21 11.28 36.61
C TYR A 28 -12.55 12.21 35.43
N GLN A 29 -12.31 11.78 34.19
CA GLN A 29 -12.59 12.56 32.97
C GLN A 29 -11.85 13.88 32.94
N GLY A 30 -10.59 13.92 33.40
CA GLY A 30 -9.77 15.11 33.23
C GLY A 30 -9.57 15.42 31.75
N ILE A 31 -9.44 16.69 31.43
CA ILE A 31 -9.30 17.15 30.05
C ILE A 31 -7.80 17.17 29.73
N PRO A 32 -7.35 16.58 28.61
CA PRO A 32 -5.96 16.72 28.17
C PRO A 32 -5.58 18.20 28.06
N ALA A 33 -4.29 18.52 28.24
CA ALA A 33 -3.80 19.90 28.38
C ALA A 33 -4.28 20.87 27.27
N THR A 34 -4.56 20.35 26.08
CA THR A 34 -5.41 20.96 25.07
C THR A 34 -6.22 19.84 24.42
N ALA A 35 -7.45 20.10 23.99
CA ALA A 35 -8.11 19.19 23.07
C ALA A 35 -7.21 19.09 21.84
N SER A 36 -6.57 17.94 21.59
CA SER A 36 -6.07 17.65 20.27
C SER A 36 -7.29 17.71 19.36
N ASP A 37 -7.29 18.60 18.37
CA ASP A 37 -8.29 18.51 17.32
C ASP A 37 -8.26 17.06 16.82
N PRO A 38 -9.42 16.38 16.73
CA PRO A 38 -9.44 15.02 16.20
C PRO A 38 -8.72 15.03 14.84
N PRO A 39 -7.97 13.97 14.49
CA PRO A 39 -7.33 13.86 13.19
C PRO A 39 -8.23 14.39 12.06
N ASP A 40 -7.82 15.50 11.44
CA ASP A 40 -8.60 16.08 10.37
C ASP A 40 -8.34 15.30 9.09
N PHE A 41 -9.19 14.32 8.82
CA PHE A 41 -9.14 13.56 7.58
C PHE A 41 -9.73 14.34 6.38
N ASN A 42 -10.21 15.58 6.56
CA ASN A 42 -10.68 16.37 5.43
C ASN A 42 -9.52 16.65 4.46
N GLY A 43 -9.79 16.45 3.17
CA GLY A 43 -8.76 16.61 2.12
C GLY A 43 -7.87 15.39 1.90
N THR A 44 -8.02 14.32 2.70
CA THR A 44 -7.37 13.02 2.44
C THR A 44 -8.13 12.16 1.44
N SER A 45 -8.98 12.77 0.60
CA SER A 45 -9.64 12.08 -0.51
C SER A 45 -8.68 11.88 -1.68
N THR A 46 -8.96 10.91 -2.54
CA THR A 46 -8.14 10.61 -3.70
C THR A 46 -8.00 11.81 -4.65
N ASP A 47 -6.77 12.23 -4.92
CA ASP A 47 -6.46 13.29 -5.88
C ASP A 47 -6.57 12.79 -7.33
N SER A 48 -7.81 12.59 -7.76
CA SER A 48 -8.11 12.14 -9.12
C SER A 48 -7.65 13.13 -10.19
N SER A 49 -7.61 14.43 -9.90
CA SER A 49 -7.10 15.44 -10.83
C SER A 49 -5.61 15.27 -11.13
N SER A 50 -4.78 15.05 -10.11
CA SER A 50 -3.35 14.82 -10.27
C SER A 50 -3.09 13.53 -11.05
N ILE A 51 -3.79 12.45 -10.70
CA ILE A 51 -3.74 11.16 -11.41
C ILE A 51 -4.03 11.36 -12.91
N VAL A 52 -5.16 11.98 -13.26
CA VAL A 52 -5.53 12.18 -14.67
C VAL A 52 -4.49 13.03 -15.40
N SER A 53 -4.06 14.14 -14.80
CA SER A 53 -3.07 15.03 -15.41
C SER A 53 -1.71 14.33 -15.65
N THR A 54 -1.36 13.38 -14.80
CA THR A 54 -0.10 12.61 -14.91
C THR A 54 -0.27 11.47 -15.91
N ALA A 55 -1.44 10.84 -15.98
CA ALA A 55 -1.74 9.77 -16.92
C ALA A 55 -1.61 10.25 -18.37
N LEU A 56 -1.91 11.54 -18.63
CA LEU A 56 -1.73 12.17 -19.94
C LEU A 56 -0.27 12.52 -20.28
N GLN A 57 0.65 12.41 -19.32
CA GLN A 57 2.08 12.74 -19.48
C GLN A 57 2.98 11.50 -19.54
N VAL A 58 2.55 10.38 -18.94
CA VAL A 58 3.33 9.14 -18.99
C VAL A 58 3.26 8.48 -20.36
N ASP A 59 4.41 8.00 -20.81
CA ASP A 59 4.50 7.08 -21.93
C ASP A 59 5.08 5.76 -21.42
N GLN A 60 4.21 4.76 -21.30
CA GLN A 60 4.58 3.41 -20.87
C GLN A 60 4.65 2.42 -22.04
N LYS A 61 4.64 2.92 -23.28
CA LYS A 61 4.65 2.09 -24.49
C LYS A 61 6.08 1.76 -24.91
N ALA A 62 6.81 1.09 -24.02
CA ALA A 62 8.16 0.62 -24.32
C ALA A 62 8.15 -0.89 -24.58
N GLY A 63 8.67 -1.30 -25.75
CA GLY A 63 8.92 -2.71 -26.09
C GLY A 63 10.37 -3.13 -25.77
N ALA A 64 10.76 -4.31 -26.23
CA ALA A 64 12.17 -4.73 -26.22
C ALA A 64 13.05 -3.70 -26.96
N THR A 65 14.24 -3.44 -26.41
CA THR A 65 15.27 -2.69 -27.12
C THR A 65 15.71 -3.48 -28.36
N GLY A 66 16.02 -2.78 -29.46
CA GLY A 66 16.22 -3.40 -30.78
C GLY A 66 17.26 -4.52 -30.86
N ASP A 67 18.19 -4.59 -29.90
CA ASP A 67 19.26 -5.59 -29.83
C ASP A 67 19.03 -6.68 -28.76
N ALA A 68 17.92 -6.65 -28.03
CA ALA A 68 17.62 -7.68 -27.02
C ALA A 68 17.41 -9.04 -27.70
N PRO A 69 18.04 -10.14 -27.25
CA PRO A 69 17.77 -11.48 -27.77
C PRO A 69 16.31 -11.91 -27.53
N PRO A 70 15.79 -12.94 -28.24
CA PRO A 70 14.49 -13.53 -27.89
C PRO A 70 14.56 -14.24 -26.54
N ASP A 71 13.39 -14.60 -26.01
CA ASP A 71 13.21 -15.44 -24.82
C ASP A 71 13.86 -14.86 -23.55
N GLN A 72 13.97 -13.54 -23.48
CA GLN A 72 14.44 -12.88 -22.25
C GLN A 72 13.39 -13.05 -21.14
N PRO A 73 13.84 -13.15 -19.87
CA PRO A 73 12.94 -13.08 -18.73
C PRO A 73 12.08 -11.82 -18.80
N VAL A 74 10.83 -11.92 -18.33
CA VAL A 74 9.95 -10.76 -18.17
C VAL A 74 10.67 -9.71 -17.31
N PRO A 75 10.77 -8.45 -17.76
CA PRO A 75 11.43 -7.42 -16.98
C PRO A 75 10.66 -7.16 -15.68
N ASN A 76 11.36 -6.68 -14.68
CA ASN A 76 10.74 -6.20 -13.45
C ASN A 76 9.74 -5.07 -13.74
N THR A 77 8.77 -4.91 -12.86
CA THR A 77 7.77 -3.82 -12.95
C THR A 77 8.45 -2.48 -12.78
N THR A 78 8.17 -1.55 -13.68
CA THR A 78 8.72 -0.19 -13.65
C THR A 78 7.70 0.77 -13.09
N VAL A 79 8.08 1.53 -12.07
CA VAL A 79 7.35 2.71 -11.59
C VAL A 79 7.70 3.88 -12.49
N THR A 80 6.69 4.45 -13.13
CA THR A 80 6.86 5.55 -14.10
C THR A 80 6.43 6.90 -13.55
N ALA A 81 5.65 6.92 -12.48
CA ALA A 81 5.32 8.14 -11.75
C ALA A 81 5.02 7.85 -10.28
N VAL A 82 5.31 8.81 -9.40
CA VAL A 82 4.92 8.81 -7.99
C VAL A 82 4.40 10.21 -7.65
N ASP A 83 3.14 10.29 -7.25
CA ASP A 83 2.46 11.53 -6.84
C ASP A 83 2.58 12.65 -7.89
N GLY A 84 2.45 12.27 -9.16
CA GLY A 84 2.55 13.16 -10.31
C GLY A 84 3.96 13.50 -10.78
N ASN A 85 4.99 13.05 -10.07
CA ASN A 85 6.38 13.19 -10.51
C ASN A 85 6.77 11.98 -11.36
N LEU A 86 7.20 12.22 -12.60
CA LEU A 86 7.71 11.16 -13.48
C LEU A 86 9.01 10.58 -12.92
N VAL A 87 9.08 9.25 -12.85
CA VAL A 87 10.24 8.50 -12.37
C VAL A 87 10.52 7.33 -13.30
N ASN A 88 11.67 6.67 -13.13
CA ASN A 88 12.00 5.44 -13.82
C ASN A 88 12.70 4.50 -12.83
N ALA A 89 11.93 4.01 -11.86
CA ALA A 89 12.40 3.12 -10.82
C ALA A 89 11.89 1.70 -11.09
N THR A 90 12.68 0.67 -10.81
CA THR A 90 12.23 -0.72 -10.96
C THR A 90 11.94 -1.32 -9.59
N ILE A 91 10.83 -2.03 -9.47
CA ILE A 91 10.51 -2.82 -8.28
C ILE A 91 11.14 -4.20 -8.51
N PRO A 92 12.15 -4.60 -7.72
CA PRO A 92 12.72 -5.93 -7.84
C PRO A 92 11.60 -6.93 -7.66
N ASN A 93 11.33 -7.75 -8.68
CA ASN A 93 10.43 -8.87 -8.50
C ASN A 93 11.14 -9.77 -7.49
N PRO A 94 10.61 -9.96 -6.26
CA PRO A 94 11.28 -10.79 -5.27
C PRO A 94 11.46 -12.12 -5.97
N THR A 95 12.72 -12.46 -6.30
CA THR A 95 13.05 -13.63 -7.12
C THR A 95 12.16 -14.72 -6.60
N ARG A 96 11.20 -15.20 -7.43
CA ARG A 96 10.32 -16.31 -7.07
C ARG A 96 11.29 -17.40 -6.66
N ARG A 97 11.62 -17.50 -5.37
CA ARG A 97 12.51 -18.50 -4.81
C ARG A 97 11.78 -19.74 -5.21
N GLY A 98 12.30 -20.44 -6.23
CA GLY A 98 11.58 -21.46 -6.96
C GLY A 98 10.84 -22.29 -5.92
N LEU A 99 9.53 -22.06 -5.82
CA LEU A 99 8.70 -22.77 -4.86
C LEU A 99 8.89 -24.21 -5.28
N ALA A 100 9.65 -24.94 -4.46
CA ALA A 100 10.17 -26.25 -4.77
C ALA A 100 9.05 -27.08 -5.38
N GLU A 101 9.15 -27.42 -6.68
CA GLU A 101 8.51 -28.44 -7.53
C GLU A 101 7.21 -29.17 -7.10
N GLY A 102 6.50 -28.75 -6.07
CA GLY A 102 5.50 -29.52 -5.33
C GLY A 102 4.11 -28.89 -5.30
N VAL A 103 3.95 -27.68 -5.83
CA VAL A 103 2.63 -27.03 -6.06
C VAL A 103 2.46 -26.63 -7.53
N ALA A 104 3.20 -27.29 -8.44
CA ALA A 104 3.13 -27.04 -9.89
C ALA A 104 1.92 -27.72 -10.57
N ASP A 105 1.03 -28.38 -9.81
CA ASP A 105 0.00 -29.24 -10.40
C ASP A 105 -1.35 -28.55 -10.69
N SER A 106 -1.48 -27.24 -10.41
CA SER A 106 -2.76 -26.54 -10.60
C SER A 106 -2.76 -25.28 -11.46
N LYS A 107 -1.60 -24.77 -11.93
CA LYS A 107 -1.58 -23.40 -12.48
C LYS A 107 -1.28 -23.17 -13.96
N LEU A 108 -0.94 -24.18 -14.77
CA LEU A 108 -0.90 -23.99 -16.22
C LEU A 108 -1.37 -25.27 -16.93
N MET A 109 -2.68 -25.53 -16.91
CA MET A 109 -3.24 -26.36 -17.98
C MET A 109 -2.90 -25.65 -19.30
N ARG A 110 -1.99 -26.24 -20.08
CA ARG A 110 -1.61 -25.78 -21.42
C ARG A 110 -2.89 -25.35 -22.13
N ARG A 111 -3.01 -24.05 -22.41
CA ARG A 111 -4.21 -23.56 -23.07
C ARG A 111 -4.11 -24.04 -24.51
N ASN A 112 -5.21 -24.57 -25.02
CA ASN A 112 -5.28 -24.80 -26.45
C ASN A 112 -5.58 -23.45 -27.12
N ASN A 113 -5.26 -23.26 -28.40
CA ASN A 113 -5.59 -22.07 -29.17
C ASN A 113 -7.06 -21.66 -29.07
N SER A 114 -7.96 -22.62 -28.78
CA SER A 114 -9.36 -22.36 -28.48
C SER A 114 -9.60 -21.39 -27.32
N ASN A 115 -8.61 -21.17 -26.47
CA ASN A 115 -8.66 -20.26 -25.32
C ASN A 115 -8.24 -18.83 -25.69
N TYR A 116 -7.81 -18.62 -26.93
CA TYR A 116 -7.53 -17.31 -27.48
C TYR A 116 -8.62 -16.92 -28.49
N GLU A 117 -8.86 -15.62 -28.58
CA GLU A 117 -9.63 -15.02 -29.65
C GLU A 117 -8.77 -14.06 -30.45
N LEU A 118 -9.02 -14.04 -31.75
CA LEU A 118 -8.39 -13.09 -32.63
C LEU A 118 -9.03 -11.71 -32.40
N VAL A 119 -8.20 -10.73 -32.07
CA VAL A 119 -8.61 -9.32 -31.92
C VAL A 119 -8.52 -8.60 -33.27
N PHE A 120 -7.44 -8.83 -34.02
CA PHE A 120 -7.26 -8.29 -35.36
C PHE A 120 -6.39 -9.19 -36.24
N TRP A 121 -6.72 -9.25 -37.53
CA TRP A 121 -5.89 -9.90 -38.54
C TRP A 121 -4.74 -9.00 -38.98
N GLY A 122 -3.65 -9.62 -39.43
CA GLY A 122 -2.57 -8.95 -40.14
C GLY A 122 -3.01 -8.45 -41.51
N THR A 123 -2.48 -7.30 -41.90
CA THR A 123 -2.57 -6.71 -43.25
C THR A 123 -1.17 -6.63 -43.85
N GLY A 124 -0.94 -5.93 -44.95
CA GLY A 124 0.44 -5.70 -45.38
C GLY A 124 1.07 -6.82 -46.20
N THR A 125 0.34 -7.84 -46.68
CA THR A 125 0.97 -9.05 -47.26
C THR A 125 1.48 -8.88 -48.68
N GLU A 126 1.12 -7.80 -49.39
CA GLU A 126 1.70 -7.50 -50.69
C GLU A 126 3.13 -6.94 -50.56
N ARG A 127 3.94 -7.10 -51.60
CA ARG A 127 5.37 -6.71 -51.59
C ARG A 127 5.64 -5.27 -51.11
N ASN A 128 4.74 -4.34 -51.41
CA ASN A 128 4.86 -2.93 -51.05
C ASN A 128 3.88 -2.51 -49.95
N ASP A 129 3.00 -3.42 -49.53
CA ASP A 129 2.06 -3.17 -48.45
C ASP A 129 2.81 -3.33 -47.12
N ARG A 130 2.43 -2.53 -46.12
CA ARG A 130 3.12 -2.44 -44.83
C ARG A 130 2.09 -2.56 -43.74
N ASP A 131 2.49 -3.25 -42.68
CA ASP A 131 1.72 -3.32 -41.45
C ASP A 131 2.53 -2.68 -40.31
N ALA A 132 1.95 -2.65 -39.12
CA ALA A 132 2.65 -2.24 -37.90
C ALA A 132 2.43 -3.25 -36.77
N SER A 133 3.45 -3.41 -35.94
CA SER A 133 3.37 -4.17 -34.68
C SER A 133 2.79 -3.29 -33.57
N ILE A 134 2.35 -3.94 -32.50
CA ILE A 134 1.81 -3.26 -31.32
C ILE A 134 2.90 -2.50 -30.59
N GLU A 135 2.62 -1.23 -30.33
CA GLU A 135 3.38 -0.38 -29.41
C GLU A 135 2.43 -0.02 -28.26
N GLY A 136 2.37 -0.93 -27.29
CA GLY A 136 1.42 -0.92 -26.18
C GLY A 136 2.11 -0.94 -24.82
N THR A 137 1.34 -0.67 -23.78
CA THR A 137 1.77 -0.82 -22.38
C THR A 137 1.87 -2.29 -21.98
N ALA A 138 2.38 -2.59 -20.79
CA ALA A 138 2.45 -3.95 -20.26
C ALA A 138 3.21 -4.97 -21.13
N TYR A 139 4.24 -4.52 -21.85
CA TYR A 139 5.14 -5.42 -22.57
C TYR A 139 5.82 -6.42 -21.61
N LEU A 140 5.81 -7.70 -21.97
CA LEU A 140 6.41 -8.76 -21.17
C LEU A 140 7.73 -9.22 -21.76
N THR A 141 7.70 -9.78 -22.97
CA THR A 141 8.88 -10.34 -23.63
C THR A 141 8.53 -10.64 -25.09
N TYR A 142 9.46 -11.19 -25.85
CA TYR A 142 9.19 -11.73 -27.17
C TYR A 142 9.97 -13.01 -27.43
N THR A 143 9.43 -13.82 -28.33
CA THR A 143 10.15 -14.93 -28.94
C THR A 143 10.11 -14.81 -30.47
N VAL A 144 10.86 -15.69 -31.12
CA VAL A 144 10.83 -15.91 -32.56
C VAL A 144 10.35 -17.32 -32.80
N VAL A 145 9.28 -17.48 -33.58
CA VAL A 145 8.69 -18.78 -33.93
C VAL A 145 9.03 -19.16 -35.37
N SER A 146 8.77 -20.40 -35.78
CA SER A 146 9.00 -20.86 -37.15
C SER A 146 8.30 -19.98 -38.18
N ASN A 147 9.03 -19.44 -39.16
CA ASN A 147 8.44 -18.70 -40.29
C ASN A 147 8.10 -19.59 -41.50
N ALA A 148 8.24 -20.93 -41.38
CA ALA A 148 7.84 -21.85 -42.45
C ALA A 148 6.33 -21.74 -42.76
N THR A 149 5.55 -21.41 -41.73
CA THR A 149 4.16 -20.98 -41.79
C THR A 149 3.97 -19.76 -40.89
N TYR A 150 2.80 -19.14 -40.94
CA TYR A 150 2.42 -18.14 -39.96
C TYR A 150 2.00 -18.86 -38.66
N ASP A 151 2.98 -19.24 -37.84
CA ASP A 151 2.84 -20.19 -36.72
C ASP A 151 2.22 -19.56 -35.47
N ILE A 152 0.88 -19.55 -35.45
CA ILE A 152 0.08 -19.02 -34.33
C ILE A 152 0.22 -19.93 -33.11
N ASP A 153 0.25 -21.25 -33.32
CA ASP A 153 0.21 -22.26 -32.26
C ASP A 153 1.43 -22.15 -31.35
N ASP A 154 2.63 -22.03 -31.93
CA ASP A 154 3.87 -21.87 -31.17
C ASP A 154 3.92 -20.52 -30.44
N CYS A 155 3.39 -19.45 -31.04
CA CYS A 155 3.32 -18.13 -30.40
C CYS A 155 2.39 -18.14 -29.18
N LEU A 156 1.21 -18.74 -29.29
CA LEU A 156 0.26 -18.85 -28.18
C LEU A 156 0.77 -19.81 -27.10
N ALA A 157 1.44 -20.91 -27.49
CA ALA A 157 2.09 -21.80 -26.53
C ALA A 157 3.21 -21.09 -25.75
N PHE A 158 3.94 -20.16 -26.40
CA PHE A 158 4.91 -19.32 -25.69
C PHE A 158 4.21 -18.36 -24.72
N CYS A 159 3.11 -17.72 -25.11
CA CYS A 159 2.30 -16.89 -24.20
C CYS A 159 1.87 -17.67 -22.96
N ASP A 160 1.38 -18.90 -23.11
CA ASP A 160 1.02 -19.75 -21.97
C ASP A 160 2.17 -20.06 -21.00
N SER A 161 3.41 -20.06 -21.50
CA SER A 161 4.60 -20.31 -20.69
C SER A 161 5.06 -19.09 -19.90
N VAL A 162 4.60 -17.90 -20.29
CA VAL A 162 4.99 -16.62 -19.69
C VAL A 162 3.91 -16.15 -18.71
N ASP A 163 4.30 -16.07 -17.44
CA ASP A 163 3.42 -15.60 -16.37
C ASP A 163 2.88 -14.19 -16.66
N GLY A 164 1.56 -14.03 -16.52
CA GLY A 164 0.88 -12.77 -16.81
C GLY A 164 0.58 -12.51 -18.28
N CYS A 165 0.98 -13.39 -19.23
CA CYS A 165 0.64 -13.17 -20.63
C CYS A 165 -0.86 -13.33 -20.89
N VAL A 166 -1.47 -12.29 -21.46
CA VAL A 166 -2.89 -12.28 -21.85
C VAL A 166 -3.09 -11.88 -23.31
N PHE A 167 -2.05 -11.38 -23.97
CA PHE A 167 -2.10 -10.97 -25.36
C PHE A 167 -0.79 -11.28 -26.10
N ALA A 168 -0.91 -11.73 -27.34
CA ALA A 168 0.20 -11.99 -28.23
C ALA A 168 0.02 -11.22 -29.54
N ASN A 169 1.05 -10.47 -29.95
CA ASN A 169 1.17 -9.87 -31.27
C ASN A 169 2.19 -10.66 -32.11
N LEU A 170 1.69 -11.35 -33.13
CA LEU A 170 2.49 -12.13 -34.07
C LEU A 170 2.68 -11.32 -35.36
N TYR A 171 3.91 -11.12 -35.82
CA TYR A 171 4.21 -10.31 -37.02
C TYR A 171 5.54 -10.67 -37.67
N TYR A 172 5.67 -10.39 -38.97
CA TYR A 172 6.96 -10.47 -39.65
C TYR A 172 7.73 -9.14 -39.50
N GLU A 173 9.01 -9.22 -39.15
CA GLU A 173 9.94 -8.09 -39.20
C GLU A 173 11.04 -8.36 -40.24
N PHE A 174 10.94 -7.71 -41.39
CA PHE A 174 11.91 -7.89 -42.47
C PHE A 174 13.12 -6.99 -42.31
N PHE A 175 14.27 -7.47 -42.83
CA PHE A 175 15.53 -6.74 -42.83
C PHE A 175 16.06 -6.39 -41.44
N ASN A 176 15.98 -7.36 -40.53
CA ASN A 176 16.65 -7.30 -39.24
C ASN A 176 17.78 -8.36 -39.21
N PRO A 177 19.06 -7.96 -39.28
CA PRO A 177 20.17 -8.91 -39.40
C PRO A 177 20.31 -9.84 -38.18
N LEU A 178 19.82 -9.44 -37.01
CA LEU A 178 19.83 -10.31 -35.83
C LEU A 178 18.86 -11.49 -35.99
N LEU A 179 17.66 -11.22 -36.51
CA LEU A 179 16.65 -12.25 -36.81
C LEU A 179 17.07 -13.11 -38.01
N ASP A 180 17.62 -12.47 -39.04
CA ASP A 180 17.96 -13.11 -40.31
C ASP A 180 19.16 -14.07 -40.17
N PHE A 181 20.13 -13.73 -39.31
CA PHE A 181 21.43 -14.44 -39.29
C PHE A 181 21.99 -14.81 -37.92
N VAL A 182 21.60 -14.13 -36.84
CA VAL A 182 22.28 -14.27 -35.54
C VAL A 182 21.53 -15.21 -34.60
N PHE A 183 20.21 -15.05 -34.46
CA PHE A 183 19.44 -15.91 -33.58
C PHE A 183 19.25 -17.30 -34.19
N SER A 184 19.29 -18.33 -33.34
CA SER A 184 19.33 -19.74 -33.75
C SER A 184 18.08 -20.17 -34.51
N GLN A 185 16.96 -19.49 -34.31
CA GLN A 185 15.69 -19.73 -34.96
C GLN A 185 15.69 -19.33 -36.44
N GLN A 186 16.61 -18.45 -36.87
CA GLN A 186 16.72 -17.92 -38.25
C GLN A 186 15.36 -17.52 -38.85
N SER A 187 14.51 -16.94 -38.03
CA SER A 187 13.15 -16.58 -38.40
C SER A 187 12.91 -15.11 -38.11
N ASN A 188 12.16 -14.49 -39.00
CA ASN A 188 11.71 -13.12 -38.92
C ASN A 188 10.27 -13.01 -38.40
N LEU A 189 9.65 -14.12 -37.96
CA LEU A 189 8.31 -14.15 -37.38
C LEU A 189 8.41 -13.96 -35.85
N LYS A 190 8.15 -12.72 -35.41
CA LYS A 190 8.20 -12.32 -34.00
C LYS A 190 6.85 -12.51 -33.32
N CYS A 191 6.89 -13.04 -32.11
CA CYS A 191 5.76 -13.16 -31.21
C CYS A 191 6.05 -12.30 -29.96
N ALA A 192 5.48 -11.09 -29.92
CA ALA A 192 5.59 -10.18 -28.78
C ALA A 192 4.42 -10.41 -27.81
N LEU A 193 4.72 -10.49 -26.51
CA LEU A 193 3.77 -10.81 -25.46
C LEU A 193 3.50 -9.62 -24.55
N TYR A 194 2.26 -9.49 -24.10
CA TYR A 194 1.79 -8.39 -23.26
C TYR A 194 0.91 -8.91 -22.12
N ALA A 195 0.96 -8.20 -20.99
CA ALA A 195 0.12 -8.42 -19.81
C ALA A 195 -1.22 -7.67 -19.86
N ASP A 196 -1.55 -7.05 -21.00
CA ASP A 196 -2.88 -6.52 -21.27
C ASP A 196 -3.30 -6.73 -22.73
N VAL A 197 -4.60 -6.62 -23.00
CA VAL A 197 -5.20 -6.80 -24.31
C VAL A 197 -5.10 -5.50 -25.12
N HIS A 198 -4.49 -5.61 -26.30
CA HIS A 198 -4.33 -4.49 -27.22
C HIS A 198 -5.21 -4.61 -28.46
N THR A 199 -5.47 -3.48 -29.11
CA THR A 199 -6.29 -3.41 -30.32
C THR A 199 -5.47 -2.98 -31.54
N ALA A 200 -6.07 -3.09 -32.74
CA ALA A 200 -5.41 -2.65 -33.97
C ALA A 200 -5.07 -1.14 -33.98
N ALA A 201 -5.69 -0.32 -33.13
CA ALA A 201 -5.39 1.11 -33.00
C ALA A 201 -3.97 1.37 -32.45
N GLU A 202 -3.38 0.38 -31.77
CA GLU A 202 -2.04 0.45 -31.18
C GLU A 202 -0.95 -0.11 -32.11
N LYS A 203 -1.31 -0.46 -33.36
CA LYS A 203 -0.35 -0.85 -34.40
C LYS A 203 0.37 0.39 -34.94
N THR A 204 1.33 0.92 -34.18
CA THR A 204 2.06 2.15 -34.54
C THR A 204 3.54 1.92 -34.86
N ASN A 205 4.09 0.74 -34.56
CA ASN A 205 5.48 0.41 -34.92
C ASN A 205 5.57 -0.22 -36.31
N PHE A 206 5.85 0.62 -37.32
CA PHE A 206 6.02 0.22 -38.72
C PHE A 206 7.44 -0.29 -39.05
N GLY A 207 8.38 -0.26 -38.11
CA GLY A 207 9.81 -0.36 -38.39
C GLY A 207 10.38 0.96 -38.92
N GLY A 208 11.25 0.90 -39.94
CA GLY A 208 11.87 2.06 -40.58
C GLY A 208 13.29 2.38 -40.08
N GLN A 209 13.87 1.52 -39.25
CA GLN A 209 15.25 1.64 -38.78
C GLN A 209 16.25 1.08 -39.82
N GLN A 210 17.40 1.75 -39.95
CA GLN A 210 18.53 1.30 -40.77
C GLN A 210 19.36 0.26 -39.99
N LEU A 211 18.90 -0.99 -39.93
CA LEU A 211 19.57 -2.05 -39.17
C LEU A 211 20.72 -2.72 -39.94
N TYR A 212 20.58 -2.85 -41.25
CA TYR A 212 21.70 -3.24 -42.12
C TYR A 212 22.64 -2.05 -42.36
N PRO A 213 23.97 -2.27 -42.55
CA PRO A 213 24.87 -1.20 -42.95
C PRO A 213 24.40 -0.49 -44.22
N ALA A 214 24.44 0.83 -44.24
CA ALA A 214 24.10 1.62 -45.42
C ALA A 214 24.97 1.17 -46.62
N PRO A 215 24.39 0.97 -47.83
CA PRO A 215 23.06 1.39 -48.28
C PRO A 215 21.98 0.28 -48.19
N GLY A 216 22.00 -0.58 -47.18
CA GLY A 216 20.97 -1.60 -46.97
C GLY A 216 19.55 -1.02 -46.82
N PRO A 217 18.50 -1.83 -46.99
CA PRO A 217 17.13 -1.37 -46.80
C PRO A 217 16.82 -1.07 -45.32
N LEU A 218 15.79 -0.24 -45.09
CA LEU A 218 15.19 -0.08 -43.76
C LEU A 218 14.34 -1.31 -43.42
N ASN A 219 14.32 -1.71 -42.14
CA ASN A 219 13.41 -2.77 -41.69
C ASN A 219 11.94 -2.33 -41.82
N PHE A 220 11.03 -3.29 -41.84
CA PHE A 220 9.60 -3.00 -41.84
C PHE A 220 8.78 -4.18 -41.31
N ILE A 221 7.55 -3.88 -40.89
CA ILE A 221 6.60 -4.87 -40.36
C ILE A 221 5.55 -5.28 -41.42
N GLN A 222 5.15 -6.56 -41.42
CA GLN A 222 4.03 -7.09 -42.20
C GLN A 222 3.23 -8.13 -41.41
N GLN A 223 1.98 -8.33 -41.81
CA GLN A 223 1.09 -9.39 -41.34
C GLN A 223 1.04 -9.46 -39.81
N SER A 224 0.72 -8.35 -39.15
CA SER A 224 0.68 -8.23 -37.70
C SER A 224 -0.73 -8.57 -37.17
N SER A 225 -0.86 -9.75 -36.55
CA SER A 225 -2.11 -10.21 -35.92
C SER A 225 -2.04 -10.15 -34.40
N GLY A 226 -3.19 -9.96 -33.76
CA GLY A 226 -3.33 -9.84 -32.32
C GLY A 226 -4.29 -10.90 -31.78
N TRP A 227 -3.87 -11.59 -30.72
CA TRP A 227 -4.61 -12.66 -30.09
C TRP A 227 -4.73 -12.40 -28.59
N ALA A 228 -5.95 -12.33 -28.08
CA ALA A 228 -6.23 -12.13 -26.66
C ALA A 228 -6.70 -13.42 -26.01
N ALA A 229 -6.31 -13.65 -24.76
CA ALA A 229 -6.89 -14.71 -23.96
C ALA A 229 -8.39 -14.41 -23.72
N LYS A 230 -9.26 -15.39 -23.95
CA LYS A 230 -10.72 -15.27 -23.74
C LYS A 230 -11.12 -15.07 -22.28
N SER A 231 -10.21 -15.41 -21.37
CA SER A 231 -10.39 -15.26 -19.93
C SER A 231 -9.09 -14.74 -19.33
N LEU A 232 -9.16 -13.62 -18.63
CA LEU A 232 -8.07 -13.12 -17.81
C LEU A 232 -7.99 -13.95 -16.53
N VAL A 233 -6.78 -14.29 -16.12
CA VAL A 233 -6.56 -14.96 -14.83
C VAL A 233 -6.61 -13.88 -13.76
N ASP A 234 -7.41 -14.12 -12.72
CA ASP A 234 -7.39 -13.24 -11.56
C ASP A 234 -5.97 -13.21 -10.96
N PRO A 235 -5.40 -12.02 -10.73
CA PRO A 235 -4.07 -11.90 -10.15
C PRO A 235 -4.05 -12.53 -8.76
N THR A 236 -2.92 -13.13 -8.40
CA THR A 236 -2.76 -13.74 -7.08
C THR A 236 -2.72 -12.62 -6.02
N THR A 237 -3.47 -12.79 -4.93
CA THR A 237 -3.40 -11.88 -3.78
C THR A 237 -1.99 -11.89 -3.20
N PRO A 238 -1.36 -10.71 -3.00
CA PRO A 238 -0.03 -10.63 -2.39
C PRO A 238 -0.01 -11.25 -0.99
N PRO A 239 1.10 -11.90 -0.58
CA PRO A 239 1.29 -12.33 0.80
C PRO A 239 1.10 -11.16 1.77
N GLY A 240 0.44 -11.40 2.90
CA GLY A 240 0.15 -10.34 3.87
C GLY A 240 -1.01 -9.41 3.46
N TYR A 241 -1.69 -9.66 2.35
CA TYR A 241 -2.88 -8.92 1.94
C TYR A 241 -4.12 -9.82 1.80
N SER A 242 -5.29 -9.19 1.82
CA SER A 242 -6.59 -9.79 1.50
C SER A 242 -7.28 -8.93 0.45
N GLN A 243 -7.81 -9.54 -0.60
CA GLN A 243 -8.62 -8.81 -1.59
C GLN A 243 -9.97 -8.42 -0.96
N THR A 244 -10.32 -7.13 -0.99
CA THR A 244 -11.58 -6.61 -0.46
C THR A 244 -12.67 -6.54 -1.53
N PHE A 245 -12.31 -6.23 -2.78
CA PHE A 245 -13.25 -6.24 -3.91
C PHE A 245 -12.54 -6.37 -5.26
N GLY A 246 -13.35 -6.50 -6.31
CA GLY A 246 -12.93 -6.40 -7.71
C GLY A 246 -12.91 -7.74 -8.44
N PRO A 247 -12.80 -7.71 -9.79
CA PRO A 247 -12.62 -6.50 -10.60
C PRO A 247 -13.91 -5.66 -10.73
N THR A 248 -13.78 -4.34 -10.77
CA THR A 248 -14.87 -3.39 -11.09
C THR A 248 -14.38 -2.28 -12.04
N ASN A 249 -15.28 -1.38 -12.46
CA ASN A 249 -14.91 -0.19 -13.26
C ASN A 249 -14.83 1.10 -12.41
N GLY A 250 -14.79 0.97 -11.07
CA GLY A 250 -14.70 2.09 -10.15
C GLY A 250 -13.45 2.01 -9.28
N ALA A 251 -12.66 3.07 -9.22
CA ALA A 251 -11.55 3.23 -8.29
C ALA A 251 -12.04 3.85 -6.99
N ASN A 252 -11.32 3.62 -5.90
CA ASN A 252 -11.66 4.19 -4.61
C ASN A 252 -11.51 5.73 -4.63
N ASN A 253 -12.50 6.40 -4.06
CA ASN A 253 -12.41 7.77 -3.59
C ASN A 253 -12.77 7.76 -2.10
N ALA A 254 -11.77 7.54 -1.26
CA ALA A 254 -11.90 7.25 0.16
C ALA A 254 -10.98 8.17 0.97
N PRO A 255 -11.29 8.41 2.27
CA PRO A 255 -10.36 9.08 3.17
C PRO A 255 -9.10 8.24 3.40
N GLY A 256 -8.07 8.88 3.94
CA GLY A 256 -6.79 8.27 4.24
C GLY A 256 -5.89 8.09 3.03
N TYR A 257 -6.13 8.83 1.95
CA TYR A 257 -5.32 8.78 0.73
C TYR A 257 -3.88 9.21 1.00
N MET A 258 -2.96 8.30 0.67
CA MET A 258 -1.52 8.48 0.82
C MET A 258 -0.83 8.81 -0.48
N GLY A 259 -1.55 9.09 -1.57
CA GLY A 259 -0.96 9.31 -2.89
C GLY A 259 -1.05 8.12 -3.84
N PHE A 260 -0.33 8.19 -4.95
CA PHE A 260 -0.38 7.17 -6.00
C PHE A 260 0.96 6.91 -6.66
N ALA A 261 1.07 5.73 -7.27
CA ALA A 261 2.14 5.39 -8.20
C ALA A 261 1.57 4.85 -9.51
N PHE A 262 2.27 5.10 -10.61
CA PHE A 262 2.03 4.44 -11.88
C PHE A 262 3.06 3.36 -12.12
N ILE A 263 2.57 2.18 -12.49
CA ILE A 263 3.39 1.04 -12.89
C ILE A 263 3.10 0.67 -14.35
N ASP A 264 4.06 0.05 -15.04
CA ASP A 264 4.03 -0.22 -16.49
C ASP A 264 3.19 -1.44 -16.90
N LYS A 265 2.75 -2.25 -15.94
CA LYS A 265 1.87 -3.40 -16.12
C LYS A 265 0.96 -3.62 -14.91
N TYR A 266 -0.13 -4.36 -15.10
CA TYR A 266 -1.06 -4.71 -14.02
C TYR A 266 -0.40 -5.73 -13.06
N ASP A 267 0.37 -5.24 -12.10
CA ASP A 267 1.09 -6.06 -11.12
C ASP A 267 0.64 -5.72 -9.70
N VAL A 268 -0.19 -6.60 -9.14
CA VAL A 268 -0.74 -6.45 -7.79
C VAL A 268 0.35 -6.59 -6.72
N GLN A 269 1.38 -7.43 -6.95
CA GLN A 269 2.48 -7.57 -6.01
C GLN A 269 3.31 -6.29 -5.96
N ALA A 270 3.58 -5.67 -7.11
CA ALA A 270 4.27 -4.39 -7.18
C ALA A 270 3.53 -3.27 -6.40
N CYS A 271 2.19 -3.21 -6.48
CA CYS A 271 1.43 -2.26 -5.66
C CYS A 271 1.48 -2.58 -4.16
N ALA A 272 1.55 -3.87 -3.79
CA ALA A 272 1.77 -4.30 -2.40
C ALA A 272 3.14 -3.81 -1.91
N ASP A 273 4.21 -4.08 -2.66
CA ASP A 273 5.56 -3.65 -2.31
C ASP A 273 5.67 -2.12 -2.18
N LEU A 274 4.96 -1.38 -3.05
CA LEU A 274 4.86 0.09 -2.96
C LEU A 274 4.12 0.55 -1.70
N CYS A 275 3.05 -0.14 -1.31
CA CYS A 275 2.32 0.14 -0.07
C CYS A 275 3.19 -0.20 1.15
N ASP A 276 3.85 -1.35 1.17
CA ASP A 276 4.73 -1.80 2.27
C ASP A 276 5.90 -0.84 2.52
N THR A 277 6.40 -0.20 1.46
CA THR A 277 7.52 0.76 1.52
C THR A 277 7.08 2.23 1.53
N ARG A 278 5.79 2.52 1.46
CA ARG A 278 5.26 3.88 1.55
C ARG A 278 5.56 4.43 2.95
N GLY A 279 6.17 5.61 3.00
CA GLY A 279 6.40 6.30 4.27
C GLY A 279 5.08 6.51 5.01
N ALA A 280 5.12 6.37 6.34
CA ALA A 280 3.95 6.58 7.18
C ALA A 280 3.41 8.00 7.02
N ASP A 281 2.10 8.12 6.90
CA ASP A 281 1.40 9.39 7.01
C ASP A 281 1.51 9.89 8.47
N PRO A 282 1.80 11.18 8.71
CA PRO A 282 1.95 11.71 10.06
C PRO A 282 0.72 11.57 10.96
N VAL A 283 -0.45 11.45 10.34
CA VAL A 283 -1.75 11.31 11.01
C VAL A 283 -2.22 9.87 10.96
N GLY A 284 -2.09 9.22 9.80
CA GLY A 284 -2.70 7.92 9.54
C GLY A 284 -1.83 6.68 9.78
N GLY A 285 -0.51 6.85 9.82
CA GLY A 285 0.42 5.74 9.96
C GLY A 285 0.78 5.11 8.61
N ALA A 286 1.19 3.85 8.62
CA ALA A 286 1.61 3.14 7.41
C ALA A 286 0.44 2.89 6.43
N CYS A 287 0.80 2.53 5.20
CA CYS A 287 -0.18 2.08 4.23
C CYS A 287 -0.81 0.75 4.68
N GLU A 288 -2.14 0.74 4.77
CA GLU A 288 -2.93 -0.42 5.16
C GLU A 288 -3.79 -0.96 4.01
N TYR A 289 -3.87 -0.21 2.91
CA TYR A 289 -4.76 -0.54 1.80
C TYR A 289 -4.24 0.07 0.50
N PHE A 290 -4.42 -0.67 -0.60
CA PHE A 290 -4.24 -0.11 -1.92
C PHE A 290 -5.35 -0.53 -2.89
N ASN A 291 -5.61 0.35 -3.84
CA ASN A 291 -6.48 0.12 -4.98
C ASN A 291 -5.65 0.15 -6.26
N ILE A 292 -5.59 -0.98 -6.95
CA ILE A 292 -4.96 -1.09 -8.27
C ILE A 292 -6.03 -1.06 -9.36
N TRP A 293 -5.82 -0.27 -10.40
CA TRP A 293 -6.74 -0.19 -11.53
C TRP A 293 -6.03 0.24 -12.82
N ARG A 294 -6.64 -0.10 -13.96
CA ARG A 294 -6.16 0.27 -15.29
C ARG A 294 -6.81 1.55 -15.78
N ALA A 295 -5.99 2.52 -16.16
CA ALA A 295 -6.42 3.73 -16.86
C ALA A 295 -6.48 3.46 -18.36
N THR A 296 -7.65 3.68 -18.96
CA THR A 296 -7.81 3.64 -20.42
C THR A 296 -8.13 5.04 -20.93
N VAL A 297 -7.41 5.53 -21.93
CA VAL A 297 -7.68 6.82 -22.57
C VAL A 297 -8.14 6.54 -23.99
N ASN A 298 -9.36 6.97 -24.34
CA ASN A 298 -9.98 6.65 -25.62
C ASN A 298 -10.04 5.13 -25.92
N GLY A 299 -10.25 4.33 -24.88
CA GLY A 299 -10.29 2.87 -24.98
C GLY A 299 -8.92 2.19 -25.09
N ILE A 300 -7.81 2.93 -25.01
CA ILE A 300 -6.44 2.40 -25.07
C ILE A 300 -5.84 2.36 -23.66
N PRO A 301 -5.39 1.19 -23.17
CA PRO A 301 -4.62 1.08 -21.93
C PRO A 301 -3.41 2.01 -21.93
N THR A 302 -3.37 2.94 -20.97
CA THR A 302 -2.35 3.99 -20.90
C THR A 302 -1.44 3.86 -19.68
N THR A 303 -1.99 3.47 -18.53
CA THR A 303 -1.22 3.23 -17.30
C THR A 303 -1.98 2.37 -16.30
N TYR A 304 -1.28 1.88 -15.28
CA TYR A 304 -1.83 1.15 -14.15
C TYR A 304 -1.52 1.91 -12.87
N THR A 305 -2.56 2.21 -12.10
CA THR A 305 -2.48 3.08 -10.93
C THR A 305 -2.55 2.28 -9.66
N CYS A 306 -1.57 2.43 -8.78
CA CYS A 306 -1.63 2.00 -7.38
C CYS A 306 -2.00 3.22 -6.52
N ALA A 307 -3.26 3.34 -6.11
CA ALA A 307 -3.68 4.35 -5.11
C ALA A 307 -3.56 3.75 -3.71
N MET A 308 -2.84 4.41 -2.81
CA MET A 308 -2.50 3.89 -1.47
C MET A 308 -3.24 4.65 -0.38
N TYR A 309 -3.59 3.96 0.71
CA TYR A 309 -4.37 4.51 1.81
C TYR A 309 -3.93 3.93 3.16
N PHE A 310 -3.95 4.76 4.21
CA PHE A 310 -3.76 4.29 5.59
C PHE A 310 -5.07 3.89 6.27
N ILE A 311 -6.23 4.27 5.71
CA ILE A 311 -7.54 3.77 6.13
C ILE A 311 -7.99 2.68 5.15
N PRO A 312 -8.22 1.44 5.59
CA PRO A 312 -8.76 0.41 4.73
C PRO A 312 -10.12 0.76 4.15
N SER A 313 -10.33 0.42 2.87
CA SER A 313 -11.57 0.69 2.15
C SER A 313 -12.15 -0.55 1.48
N ASP A 314 -13.35 -0.40 0.91
CA ASP A 314 -14.10 -1.46 0.25
C ASP A 314 -14.78 -0.97 -1.04
N ASN A 315 -15.63 -1.82 -1.62
CA ASN A 315 -16.32 -1.52 -2.87
C ASN A 315 -17.31 -0.33 -2.77
N SER A 316 -17.74 0.07 -1.56
CA SER A 316 -18.69 1.18 -1.40
C SER A 316 -18.09 2.53 -1.75
N THR A 317 -16.77 2.67 -1.64
CA THR A 317 -16.05 3.91 -2.00
C THR A 317 -15.47 3.86 -3.42
N ALA A 318 -15.67 2.76 -4.16
CA ALA A 318 -15.22 2.56 -5.54
C ALA A 318 -16.07 3.35 -6.55
N VAL A 319 -16.12 4.68 -6.38
CA VAL A 319 -17.04 5.60 -7.09
C VAL A 319 -16.33 6.49 -8.11
N ASN A 320 -15.02 6.38 -8.28
CA ASN A 320 -14.27 7.10 -9.31
C ASN A 320 -14.22 6.26 -10.60
N PHE A 321 -15.03 6.63 -11.61
CA PHE A 321 -15.11 5.93 -12.89
C PHE A 321 -14.20 6.54 -13.99
N GLY A 322 -13.42 7.58 -13.65
CA GLY A 322 -12.58 8.34 -14.57
C GLY A 322 -13.09 9.76 -14.85
N GLN A 323 -12.36 10.49 -15.70
CA GLN A 323 -12.59 11.89 -16.03
C GLN A 323 -12.27 12.15 -17.51
N GLY A 324 -13.20 12.76 -18.24
CA GLY A 324 -13.04 13.01 -19.67
C GLY A 324 -12.91 11.71 -20.47
N ASP A 325 -11.83 11.59 -21.25
CA ASP A 325 -11.54 10.38 -22.04
C ASP A 325 -10.85 9.28 -21.23
N LEU A 326 -10.42 9.58 -20.00
CA LEU A 326 -9.85 8.59 -19.09
C LEU A 326 -10.98 7.82 -18.40
N LEU A 327 -10.97 6.49 -18.53
CA LEU A 327 -11.86 5.58 -17.84
C LEU A 327 -11.09 4.63 -16.93
N VAL A 328 -11.67 4.34 -15.77
CA VAL A 328 -11.17 3.34 -14.83
C VAL A 328 -11.73 1.97 -15.21
N THR A 329 -10.85 0.96 -15.26
CA THR A 329 -11.21 -0.43 -15.53
C THR A 329 -10.37 -1.38 -14.68
N GLU A 330 -10.81 -2.63 -14.55
CA GLU A 330 -10.08 -3.68 -13.82
C GLU A 330 -9.67 -3.26 -12.39
N SER A 331 -10.51 -2.49 -11.71
CA SER A 331 -10.21 -1.98 -10.37
C SER A 331 -10.38 -3.04 -9.29
N ARG A 332 -9.38 -3.18 -8.41
CA ARG A 332 -9.36 -4.14 -7.30
C ARG A 332 -8.81 -3.49 -6.03
N GLY A 333 -9.39 -3.88 -4.90
CA GLY A 333 -8.99 -3.40 -3.58
C GLY A 333 -8.28 -4.49 -2.79
N TYR A 334 -7.19 -4.12 -2.11
CA TYR A 334 -6.40 -5.02 -1.27
C TYR A 334 -6.10 -4.37 0.07
N LYS A 335 -6.49 -5.03 1.15
CA LYS A 335 -6.21 -4.62 2.53
C LYS A 335 -5.04 -5.42 3.09
N ARG A 336 -4.11 -4.75 3.75
CA ARG A 336 -3.00 -5.36 4.48
C ARG A 336 -3.54 -6.07 5.73
N ASN A 337 -3.05 -7.28 5.97
CA ASN A 337 -3.49 -8.11 7.08
C ASN A 337 -2.79 -7.64 8.36
N ASN A 338 -3.53 -6.94 9.22
CA ASN A 338 -3.07 -6.60 10.57
C ASN A 338 -3.18 -7.85 11.46
N LEU A 339 -2.06 -8.27 12.06
CA LEU A 339 -2.03 -9.40 13.00
C LEU A 339 -2.41 -9.00 14.43
N ILE A 340 -2.43 -7.71 14.74
CA ILE A 340 -2.93 -7.21 16.02
C ILE A 340 -4.44 -7.21 16.00
N VAL A 341 -5.03 -7.94 16.94
CA VAL A 341 -6.48 -7.93 17.14
C VAL A 341 -6.83 -6.69 17.94
N ASP A 342 -7.72 -5.87 17.38
CA ASP A 342 -8.32 -4.73 18.07
C ASP A 342 -7.29 -3.74 18.65
N GLY A 343 -6.29 -3.37 17.84
CA GLY A 343 -5.21 -2.48 18.25
C GLY A 343 -5.62 -1.01 18.47
N GLY A 344 -6.81 -0.62 18.01
CA GLY A 344 -7.47 0.65 18.36
C GLY A 344 -8.42 0.53 19.56
N PHE A 345 -8.48 -0.64 20.20
CA PHE A 345 -9.24 -0.90 21.43
C PHE A 345 -10.76 -0.77 21.37
N GLU A 346 -11.34 -0.62 20.17
CA GLU A 346 -12.78 -0.37 19.94
C GLU A 346 -13.70 -1.53 20.36
N GLY A 347 -13.16 -2.75 20.53
CA GLY A 347 -13.92 -3.87 21.09
C GLY A 347 -14.30 -3.67 22.56
N TYR A 348 -13.67 -2.72 23.26
CA TYR A 348 -14.14 -2.27 24.56
C TYR A 348 -15.10 -1.07 24.43
N SER A 349 -16.38 -1.30 24.72
CA SER A 349 -17.42 -0.27 24.71
C SER A 349 -18.06 -0.09 26.07
N CYS A 350 -18.43 1.14 26.42
CA CYS A 350 -19.37 1.38 27.51
C CYS A 350 -20.70 0.78 27.10
N GLY A 351 -21.19 -0.22 27.84
CA GLY A 351 -22.37 -1.00 27.45
C GLY A 351 -23.57 -0.13 27.05
N SER A 352 -24.55 -0.73 26.37
CA SER A 352 -25.67 -0.06 25.65
C SER A 352 -26.56 0.94 26.41
N THR A 353 -26.30 1.21 27.69
CA THR A 353 -26.99 2.27 28.43
C THR A 353 -26.45 3.62 27.96
N ALA A 354 -27.30 4.38 27.28
CA ALA A 354 -27.02 5.68 26.64
C ALA A 354 -26.52 6.82 27.57
N GLU A 355 -26.10 6.53 28.81
CA GLU A 355 -25.81 7.51 29.86
C GLU A 355 -24.34 7.61 30.27
N ALA A 356 -23.44 6.76 29.76
CA ALA A 356 -22.01 6.87 30.08
C ALA A 356 -21.15 6.89 28.80
N PRO A 357 -20.81 8.07 28.23
CA PRO A 357 -19.84 8.20 27.15
C PRO A 357 -18.39 7.93 27.60
N PHE A 358 -18.22 7.39 28.81
CA PHE A 358 -16.95 7.20 29.48
C PHE A 358 -17.00 5.97 30.38
N CYS A 359 -16.04 5.08 30.20
CA CYS A 359 -15.79 3.95 31.06
C CYS A 359 -14.37 3.45 30.80
N PHE A 360 -13.82 2.69 31.74
CA PHE A 360 -12.50 2.09 31.57
C PHE A 360 -12.39 0.77 32.34
N THR A 361 -11.45 -0.08 31.94
CA THR A 361 -11.21 -1.41 32.50
C THR A 361 -9.72 -1.70 32.56
N PRO A 362 -9.21 -2.50 33.52
CA PRO A 362 -7.84 -3.02 33.44
C PRO A 362 -7.61 -3.93 32.22
N GLY A 363 -8.66 -4.49 31.61
CA GLY A 363 -8.54 -5.34 30.43
C GLY A 363 -9.87 -5.88 29.92
N TYR A 364 -9.85 -6.47 28.73
CA TYR A 364 -10.98 -7.13 28.09
C TYR A 364 -10.46 -8.31 27.25
N SER A 365 -11.27 -8.85 26.32
CA SER A 365 -10.92 -10.07 25.59
C SER A 365 -9.64 -9.96 24.75
N ALA A 366 -9.31 -8.80 24.19
CA ALA A 366 -8.14 -8.65 23.31
C ALA A 366 -6.90 -8.11 24.02
N TRP A 367 -7.06 -7.28 25.06
CA TRP A 367 -5.95 -6.59 25.74
C TRP A 367 -6.05 -6.64 27.26
N GLN A 368 -4.90 -6.70 27.91
CA GLN A 368 -4.75 -6.71 29.36
C GLN A 368 -3.69 -5.69 29.80
N GLY A 369 -4.10 -4.78 30.66
CA GLY A 369 -3.24 -3.93 31.47
C GLY A 369 -2.91 -4.59 32.81
N THR A 370 -1.69 -4.41 33.28
CA THR A 370 -1.20 -4.93 34.56
C THR A 370 -0.42 -3.86 35.31
N SER A 371 -0.48 -3.94 36.64
CA SER A 371 0.21 -3.07 37.57
C SER A 371 1.48 -3.73 38.11
N SER A 372 2.48 -2.93 38.42
CA SER A 372 3.63 -3.37 39.21
C SER A 372 3.19 -3.72 40.65
N PRO A 373 3.94 -4.56 41.41
CA PRO A 373 3.58 -4.86 42.79
C PRO A 373 3.40 -3.59 43.64
N GLY A 374 2.20 -3.40 44.19
CA GLY A 374 1.84 -2.21 44.97
C GLY A 374 1.14 -1.10 44.19
N GLY A 375 1.12 -1.18 42.85
CA GLY A 375 0.40 -0.25 41.99
C GLY A 375 -1.06 -0.64 41.79
N ASN A 376 -1.83 0.27 41.20
CA ASN A 376 -3.26 0.10 41.02
C ASN A 376 -3.75 0.78 39.74
N LEU A 377 -4.15 -0.06 38.77
CA LEU A 377 -4.66 0.37 37.45
C LEU A 377 -3.65 1.20 36.68
N ASP A 378 -2.38 0.78 36.74
CA ASP A 378 -1.26 1.47 36.07
C ASP A 378 -1.25 1.23 34.55
N ALA A 379 -2.05 0.29 34.08
CA ALA A 379 -2.40 0.15 32.68
C ALA A 379 -3.89 -0.17 32.57
N SER A 380 -4.61 0.58 31.74
CA SER A 380 -6.06 0.48 31.59
C SER A 380 -6.49 0.79 30.16
N ILE A 381 -7.68 0.32 29.76
CA ILE A 381 -8.32 0.64 28.49
C ILE A 381 -9.49 1.57 28.77
N PHE A 382 -9.52 2.72 28.12
CA PHE A 382 -10.57 3.71 28.19
C PHE A 382 -11.43 3.65 26.94
N ASN A 383 -12.74 3.80 27.09
CA ASN A 383 -13.62 4.21 26.00
C ASN A 383 -14.05 5.64 26.30
N PHE A 384 -13.33 6.59 25.70
CA PHE A 384 -13.58 8.02 25.76
C PHE A 384 -12.89 8.72 24.58
N GLN A 385 -13.68 9.11 23.57
CA GLN A 385 -13.17 9.71 22.33
C GLN A 385 -12.15 10.87 22.53
N PRO A 386 -12.31 11.79 23.49
CA PRO A 386 -11.32 12.86 23.70
C PRO A 386 -9.91 12.38 24.08
N TYR A 387 -9.75 11.12 24.48
CA TYR A 387 -8.45 10.52 24.77
C TYR A 387 -7.90 9.67 23.64
N ALA A 388 -8.73 9.34 22.64
CA ALA A 388 -8.35 8.44 21.56
C ALA A 388 -7.69 9.20 20.41
N HIS A 389 -6.80 8.52 19.69
CA HIS A 389 -6.26 9.02 18.44
C HIS A 389 -7.31 8.86 17.34
N THR A 390 -7.85 7.65 17.19
CA THR A 390 -9.00 7.37 16.32
C THR A 390 -10.10 6.64 17.08
N GLY A 391 -11.32 6.63 16.54
CA GLY A 391 -12.43 5.92 17.20
C GLY A 391 -12.85 6.53 18.53
N ASN A 392 -13.07 5.68 19.54
CA ASN A 392 -13.59 6.03 20.85
C ASN A 392 -12.74 5.48 22.00
N ALA A 393 -11.81 4.56 21.75
CA ALA A 393 -11.08 3.85 22.78
C ALA A 393 -9.57 4.06 22.69
N VAL A 394 -8.87 3.89 23.81
CA VAL A 394 -7.44 4.10 23.91
C VAL A 394 -6.87 3.33 25.09
N ALA A 395 -5.61 2.92 25.03
CA ALA A 395 -4.91 2.41 26.19
C ALA A 395 -4.18 3.52 26.95
N LEU A 396 -4.21 3.45 28.28
CA LEU A 396 -3.47 4.31 29.20
C LEU A 396 -2.39 3.50 29.90
N LEU A 397 -1.21 4.09 30.04
CA LEU A 397 -0.15 3.71 30.97
C LEU A 397 0.06 4.84 32.00
N GLY A 398 0.16 4.47 33.28
CA GLY A 398 0.07 5.31 34.46
C GLY A 398 -1.22 5.04 35.25
N SER A 399 -1.16 5.17 36.59
CA SER A 399 -2.30 4.90 37.49
C SER A 399 -3.54 5.70 37.06
N ALA A 400 -4.59 5.02 36.61
CA ALA A 400 -5.80 5.67 36.10
C ALA A 400 -6.43 6.69 37.08
N TYR A 401 -6.31 6.43 38.38
CA TYR A 401 -6.79 7.31 39.46
C TYR A 401 -5.72 8.27 39.99
N GLY A 402 -4.49 8.22 39.49
CA GLY A 402 -3.35 9.00 39.96
C GLY A 402 -2.94 8.65 41.39
N THR A 403 -3.08 7.38 41.81
CA THR A 403 -2.83 6.96 43.20
C THR A 403 -1.37 6.72 43.52
N ASP A 404 -0.55 6.47 42.51
CA ASP A 404 0.85 6.10 42.61
C ASP A 404 1.62 6.39 41.31
N ASP A 405 2.95 6.41 41.40
CA ASP A 405 3.89 6.73 40.34
C ASP A 405 4.54 5.47 39.72
N LEU A 406 3.87 4.33 39.78
CA LEU A 406 4.40 3.07 39.27
C LEU A 406 4.04 2.88 37.78
N PRO A 407 4.93 2.21 37.01
CA PRO A 407 4.65 1.92 35.61
C PRO A 407 3.71 0.75 35.44
N GLY A 408 2.84 0.86 34.45
CA GLY A 408 1.97 -0.22 33.98
C GLY A 408 2.58 -1.00 32.84
N THR A 409 1.97 -2.15 32.54
CA THR A 409 2.29 -2.94 31.34
C THR A 409 1.00 -3.35 30.63
N LEU A 410 0.90 -2.95 29.36
CA LEU A 410 -0.16 -3.30 28.42
C LEU A 410 0.33 -4.41 27.48
N ALA A 411 -0.48 -5.44 27.27
CA ALA A 411 -0.18 -6.51 26.31
C ALA A 411 -1.47 -7.11 25.73
N PRO A 412 -1.41 -7.69 24.51
CA PRO A 412 -2.48 -8.56 24.02
C PRO A 412 -2.70 -9.75 24.98
N THR A 413 -3.93 -10.24 25.09
CA THR A 413 -4.28 -11.38 25.97
C THR A 413 -3.76 -12.72 25.48
N ALA A 414 -3.46 -12.82 24.18
CA ALA A 414 -2.90 -13.99 23.53
C ALA A 414 -1.64 -13.61 22.73
N PRO A 415 -0.66 -14.51 22.61
CA PRO A 415 0.47 -14.31 21.70
C PRO A 415 0.00 -14.07 20.26
N ILE A 416 0.73 -13.23 19.53
CA ILE A 416 0.42 -12.84 18.16
C ILE A 416 0.88 -13.95 17.23
N ALA A 417 -0.02 -14.47 16.39
CA ALA A 417 0.24 -15.58 15.48
C ALA A 417 1.13 -15.16 14.29
N THR A 418 2.43 -15.08 14.54
CA THR A 418 3.48 -14.76 13.58
C THR A 418 4.19 -16.00 13.04
N GLU A 419 4.95 -15.83 11.95
CA GLU A 419 5.78 -16.87 11.35
C GLU A 419 7.24 -16.71 11.79
N ALA A 420 7.85 -17.78 12.34
CA ALA A 420 9.22 -17.72 12.82
C ALA A 420 10.22 -17.34 11.71
N GLY A 421 11.06 -16.35 11.97
CA GLY A 421 12.06 -15.82 11.03
C GLY A 421 11.53 -14.77 10.04
N GLN A 422 10.22 -14.54 9.99
CA GLN A 422 9.62 -13.48 9.18
C GLN A 422 9.80 -12.11 9.87
N SER A 423 10.05 -11.07 9.08
CA SER A 423 10.08 -9.69 9.57
C SER A 423 8.70 -9.06 9.50
N TYR A 424 8.41 -8.21 10.47
CA TYR A 424 7.15 -7.49 10.59
C TYR A 424 7.41 -6.01 10.87
N THR A 425 6.51 -5.17 10.38
CA THR A 425 6.36 -3.78 10.78
C THR A 425 5.40 -3.70 11.96
N LEU A 426 5.89 -3.33 13.13
CA LEU A 426 5.08 -2.90 14.27
C LEU A 426 4.86 -1.39 14.16
N GLN A 427 3.62 -0.93 14.22
CA GLN A 427 3.28 0.49 14.33
C GLN A 427 2.29 0.74 15.46
N PHE A 428 2.28 1.97 15.97
CA PHE A 428 1.29 2.48 16.91
C PHE A 428 1.40 3.99 16.99
N PHE A 429 0.36 4.63 17.53
CA PHE A 429 0.38 6.03 17.89
C PHE A 429 0.52 6.16 19.41
N HIS A 430 1.23 7.20 19.85
CA HIS A 430 1.35 7.52 21.26
C HIS A 430 1.11 9.00 21.55
N SER A 431 0.64 9.33 22.74
CA SER A 431 0.61 10.69 23.27
C SER A 431 0.91 10.72 24.76
N SER A 432 1.60 11.77 25.21
CA SER A 432 1.78 12.12 26.63
C SER A 432 1.32 13.57 26.88
N PHE A 433 0.30 14.00 26.13
CA PHE A 433 -0.18 15.38 26.14
C PHE A 433 -1.33 15.58 27.15
N TYR A 434 -1.11 15.24 28.42
CA TYR A 434 -2.19 15.26 29.41
C TYR A 434 -1.92 16.20 30.59
N SER A 435 -0.92 15.91 31.42
CA SER A 435 -0.72 16.61 32.70
C SER A 435 0.02 17.94 32.59
N GLY A 436 0.50 18.31 31.40
CA GLY A 436 1.32 19.49 31.16
C GLY A 436 2.82 19.19 31.19
N GLU A 437 3.62 20.14 30.69
CA GLU A 437 5.04 19.93 30.38
C GLU A 437 5.89 19.45 31.58
N GLU A 438 5.70 20.03 32.75
CA GLU A 438 6.45 19.65 33.95
C GLU A 438 6.09 18.25 34.47
N ALA A 439 4.79 17.94 34.51
CA ALA A 439 4.30 16.67 35.02
C ALA A 439 4.56 15.50 34.07
N GLU A 440 4.63 15.75 32.77
CA GLU A 440 4.88 14.76 31.71
C GLU A 440 6.38 14.63 31.36
N ALA A 441 7.25 15.50 31.88
CA ALA A 441 8.68 15.40 31.69
C ALA A 441 9.29 14.00 31.99
N PRO A 442 8.83 13.22 32.98
CA PRO A 442 9.33 11.87 33.23
C PRO A 442 8.54 10.77 32.49
N ALA A 443 7.64 11.11 31.56
CA ALA A 443 6.91 10.12 30.77
C ALA A 443 7.90 9.19 30.05
N THR A 444 7.62 7.88 30.09
CA THR A 444 8.43 6.85 29.42
C THR A 444 7.52 5.81 28.81
N LEU A 445 7.95 5.26 27.67
CA LEU A 445 7.30 4.15 26.98
C LEU A 445 8.37 3.20 26.43
N GLU A 446 8.47 2.01 27.03
CA GLU A 446 9.29 0.91 26.58
C GLU A 446 8.45 -0.04 25.71
N ILE A 447 8.92 -0.33 24.51
CA ILE A 447 8.34 -1.30 23.58
C ILE A 447 9.11 -2.61 23.76
N ILE A 448 8.40 -3.70 24.08
CA ILE A 448 9.01 -4.98 24.39
C ILE A 448 8.49 -6.04 23.42
N TRP A 449 9.40 -6.73 22.75
CA TRP A 449 9.11 -7.85 21.86
C TRP A 449 9.80 -9.12 22.39
N ASN A 450 9.01 -10.13 22.74
CA ASN A 450 9.49 -11.39 23.35
C ASN A 450 10.39 -11.17 24.58
N GLY A 451 10.02 -10.21 25.43
CA GLY A 451 10.79 -9.87 26.64
C GLY A 451 12.10 -9.12 26.36
N GLN A 452 12.38 -8.73 25.12
CA GLN A 452 13.50 -7.86 24.76
C GLN A 452 12.99 -6.46 24.46
N SER A 453 13.66 -5.44 25.00
CA SER A 453 13.37 -4.04 24.66
C SER A 453 13.73 -3.79 23.19
N VAL A 454 12.75 -3.34 22.41
CA VAL A 454 12.91 -2.87 21.03
C VAL A 454 13.39 -1.43 21.03
N ASP A 455 12.73 -0.58 21.83
CA ASP A 455 13.07 0.82 22.01
C ASP A 455 12.46 1.37 23.32
N THR A 456 12.98 2.51 23.79
CA THR A 456 12.44 3.26 24.92
C THR A 456 12.29 4.72 24.53
N ILE A 457 11.05 5.18 24.45
CA ILE A 457 10.68 6.55 24.11
C ILE A 457 10.58 7.36 25.40
N HIS A 458 11.13 8.57 25.36
CA HIS A 458 11.01 9.59 26.40
C HIS A 458 10.25 10.79 25.83
N PRO A 459 8.92 10.72 25.72
CA PRO A 459 8.17 11.69 24.93
C PRO A 459 8.08 13.07 25.57
N GLY A 460 8.30 13.18 26.89
CA GLY A 460 8.05 14.41 27.61
C GLY A 460 6.58 14.79 27.43
N PHE A 461 6.33 15.96 26.84
CA PHE A 461 4.99 16.45 26.56
C PHE A 461 4.71 16.47 25.05
N ALA A 462 4.17 15.36 24.53
CA ALA A 462 4.00 15.13 23.10
C ALA A 462 2.56 14.80 22.70
N GLN A 463 2.06 15.48 21.66
CA GLN A 463 0.82 15.10 20.98
C GLN A 463 0.96 13.74 20.28
N TRP A 464 -0.16 13.26 19.72
CA TRP A 464 -0.19 12.03 18.95
C TRP A 464 0.94 12.00 17.91
N THR A 465 1.81 11.00 18.07
CA THR A 465 2.94 10.76 17.19
C THR A 465 2.99 9.27 16.85
N GLY A 466 3.00 8.97 15.56
CA GLY A 466 3.16 7.61 15.05
C GLY A 466 4.60 7.10 15.19
N HIS A 467 4.74 5.84 15.55
CA HIS A 467 6.01 5.12 15.62
C HIS A 467 5.96 3.85 14.78
N GLN A 468 7.11 3.48 14.21
CA GLN A 468 7.23 2.29 13.37
C GLN A 468 8.56 1.58 13.66
N TYR A 469 8.49 0.28 13.90
CA TYR A 469 9.63 -0.57 14.22
C TYR A 469 9.62 -1.83 13.35
N THR A 470 10.79 -2.29 12.93
CA THR A 470 10.93 -3.62 12.33
C THR A 470 11.29 -4.63 13.41
N VAL A 471 10.49 -5.68 13.56
CA VAL A 471 10.73 -6.79 14.48
C VAL A 471 10.84 -8.09 13.71
N THR A 472 11.67 -9.02 14.19
CA THR A 472 11.77 -10.38 13.64
C THR A 472 11.04 -11.35 14.56
N ALA A 473 10.14 -12.13 13.99
CA ALA A 473 9.30 -13.07 14.71
C ALA A 473 10.03 -14.36 15.11
N GLN A 474 9.65 -14.91 16.27
CA GLN A 474 10.02 -16.25 16.73
C GLN A 474 8.85 -17.24 16.59
N GLY A 475 7.67 -16.75 16.20
CA GLY A 475 6.43 -17.50 16.08
C GLY A 475 5.64 -17.52 17.38
N ASN A 476 4.37 -17.08 17.34
CA ASN A 476 3.55 -16.81 18.52
C ASN A 476 4.21 -15.80 19.47
N ASP A 477 4.52 -14.62 18.94
CA ASP A 477 5.31 -13.60 19.63
C ASP A 477 4.50 -12.82 20.69
N LEU A 478 5.21 -12.28 21.67
CA LEU A 478 4.66 -11.43 22.73
C LEU A 478 5.04 -9.97 22.49
N LEU A 479 4.03 -9.09 22.38
CA LEU A 479 4.18 -7.64 22.38
C LEU A 479 3.77 -7.09 23.74
N GLN A 480 4.56 -6.17 24.29
CA GLN A 480 4.18 -5.41 25.48
C GLN A 480 4.59 -3.94 25.33
N PHE A 481 3.79 -3.06 25.91
CA PHE A 481 4.12 -1.67 26.13
C PHE A 481 4.20 -1.45 27.64
N LYS A 482 5.32 -0.91 28.12
CA LYS A 482 5.53 -0.68 29.55
C LYS A 482 5.96 0.75 29.77
N GLY A 483 5.36 1.42 30.74
CA GLY A 483 5.64 2.83 30.95
C GLY A 483 4.54 3.54 31.71
N GLY A 484 4.51 4.85 31.52
CA GLY A 484 3.73 5.76 32.35
C GLY A 484 4.16 5.75 33.81
N ALA A 485 3.83 6.80 34.54
CA ALA A 485 3.99 6.91 35.99
C ALA A 485 3.24 8.17 36.42
N ALA A 486 2.04 8.06 37.00
CA ALA A 486 1.23 9.24 37.29
C ALA A 486 2.05 10.23 38.16
N PRO A 487 2.06 11.54 37.82
CA PRO A 487 1.19 12.22 36.87
C PRO A 487 1.62 12.17 35.39
N ALA A 488 2.71 11.50 35.03
CA ALA A 488 3.12 11.34 33.64
C ALA A 488 2.37 10.19 32.97
N TYR A 489 1.38 10.52 32.14
CA TYR A 489 0.53 9.53 31.47
C TYR A 489 0.98 9.29 30.04
N VAL A 490 0.89 8.03 29.58
CA VAL A 490 1.11 7.69 28.18
C VAL A 490 -0.14 7.01 27.63
N PHE A 491 -0.66 7.57 26.55
CA PHE A 491 -1.75 7.03 25.76
C PHE A 491 -1.18 6.30 24.55
N ILE A 492 -1.76 5.15 24.21
CA ILE A 492 -1.38 4.33 23.07
C ILE A 492 -2.64 3.99 22.28
N ASP A 493 -2.56 4.10 20.96
CA ASP A 493 -3.65 3.81 20.04
C ASP A 493 -3.15 3.24 18.70
N ASP A 494 -4.08 2.69 17.90
CA ASP A 494 -3.85 2.21 16.53
C ASP A 494 -2.65 1.26 16.38
N VAL A 495 -2.55 0.30 17.30
CA VAL A 495 -1.48 -0.70 17.26
C VAL A 495 -1.70 -1.65 16.08
N ALA A 496 -0.71 -1.77 15.20
CA ALA A 496 -0.76 -2.70 14.07
C ALA A 496 0.54 -3.46 13.87
N LEU A 497 0.43 -4.68 13.35
CA LEU A 497 1.57 -5.52 13.01
C LEU A 497 1.35 -6.11 11.62
N PHE A 498 2.22 -5.76 10.68
CA PHE A 498 2.11 -6.17 9.29
C PHE A 498 3.33 -6.97 8.83
N PRO A 499 3.17 -8.04 8.03
CA PRO A 499 4.29 -8.72 7.38
C PRO A 499 5.07 -7.77 6.46
N LEU A 500 6.40 -7.95 6.40
CA LEU A 500 7.33 -7.27 5.48
C LEU A 500 7.79 -8.14 4.32
#